data_AF-A0A4R6PXA1-F1
#
_entry.id   AF-A0A4R6PXA1-F1
#
_cell.length_a   1.000
_cell.length_b   1.000
_cell.length_c   1.000
_cell.angle_alpha   90.00
_cell.angle_beta   90.00
_cell.angle_gamma   90.00
#
_symmetry.space_group_name_H-M   'P 1'
#
loop_
_entity.id
_entity.type
_entity.pdbx_description
1 polymer ?
#
loop_
_entity_poly.entity_id
_entity_poly.type
_entity_poly.pdbx_seq_one_letter_code
_entity_poly.pdbx_strand_id
1 'polypeptide(L)'
;MKTYIKCDKAQVFVAIADERLVGLLWTHRIMRVTEERLHVAQFVVDKESRGKGIGTLLLNECIGYSRDNGIQTIDLFVSTSNNAAKAYYDNAGFVTERLLMVNKVE
;
A
#
# COMPACT_ATOMS: atom_id res chain seq x y z
N MET A 1 11.32 -10.59 -0.86
CA MET A 1 11.71 -9.91 0.40
C MET A 1 13.22 -9.77 0.56
N LYS A 2 14.01 -10.87 0.53
CA LYS A 2 15.48 -10.80 0.66
C LYS A 2 16.17 -9.82 -0.31
N THR A 3 15.72 -9.76 -1.57
CA THR A 3 16.27 -8.82 -2.57
C THR A 3 15.98 -7.36 -2.24
N TYR A 4 14.78 -7.04 -1.72
CA TYR A 4 14.41 -5.65 -1.41
C TYR A 4 15.07 -5.11 -0.16
N ILE A 5 15.24 -5.95 0.87
CA ILE A 5 15.94 -5.58 2.12
C ILE A 5 17.42 -5.29 1.83
N LYS A 6 18.06 -6.09 0.97
CA LYS A 6 19.48 -5.90 0.63
C LYS A 6 19.76 -4.67 -0.22
N CYS A 7 18.75 -4.14 -0.91
CA CYS A 7 18.90 -2.99 -1.81
C CYS A 7 18.32 -1.69 -1.22
N ASP A 8 17.90 -1.69 0.05
CA ASP A 8 17.28 -0.54 0.73
C ASP A 8 16.08 0.05 -0.03
N LYS A 9 15.35 -0.80 -0.76
CA LYS A 9 14.19 -0.39 -1.55
C LYS A 9 12.87 -0.63 -0.85
N ALA A 10 12.87 -1.38 0.26
CA ALA A 10 11.67 -1.72 0.99
C ALA A 10 11.47 -0.80 2.18
N GLN A 11 10.26 -0.25 2.30
CA GLN A 11 9.83 0.45 3.50
C GLN A 11 8.66 -0.31 4.12
N VAL A 12 8.75 -0.58 5.42
CA VAL A 12 7.69 -1.28 6.17
C VAL A 12 7.24 -0.38 7.31
N PHE A 13 5.95 -0.07 7.32
CA PHE A 13 5.28 0.62 8.42
C PHE A 13 4.50 -0.40 9.22
N VAL A 14 4.60 -0.31 10.54
CA VAL A 14 3.93 -1.23 11.47
C VAL A 14 3.13 -0.45 12.49
N ALA A 15 1.96 -0.97 12.84
CA ALA A 15 1.16 -0.48 13.94
C ALA A 15 1.23 -1.48 15.08
N ILE A 16 1.65 -1.00 16.25
CA ILE A 16 1.76 -1.80 17.47
C ILE A 16 0.78 -1.24 18.50
N ALA A 17 -0.06 -2.11 19.05
CA ALA A 17 -0.99 -1.80 20.15
C ALA A 17 -0.95 -2.93 21.16
N ASP A 18 -0.89 -2.60 22.46
CA ASP A 18 -0.78 -3.58 23.55
C ASP A 18 0.34 -4.61 23.31
N GLU A 19 1.52 -4.13 22.91
CA GLU A 19 2.71 -4.93 22.56
C GLU A 19 2.50 -5.94 21.41
N ARG A 20 1.37 -5.86 20.69
CA ARG A 20 1.06 -6.72 19.55
C ARG A 20 1.13 -5.94 18.23
N LEU A 21 1.67 -6.60 17.21
CA LEU A 21 1.57 -6.13 15.83
C LEU A 21 0.12 -6.26 15.35
N VAL A 22 -0.53 -5.11 15.13
CA VAL A 22 -1.96 -5.04 14.74
C VAL A 22 -2.16 -4.50 13.32
N GLY A 23 -1.09 -4.07 12.65
CA GLY A 23 -1.16 -3.67 11.25
C GLY A 23 0.22 -3.55 10.61
N LEU A 24 0.24 -3.71 9.29
CA LEU A 24 1.44 -3.63 8.47
C LEU A 24 1.10 -3.02 7.10
N LEU A 25 1.96 -2.12 6.66
CA LEU A 25 2.00 -1.62 5.29
C LEU A 25 3.43 -1.81 4.77
N TRP A 26 3.61 -2.73 3.83
CA TRP A 26 4.88 -2.97 3.17
C TRP A 26 4.88 -2.38 1.77
N THR A 27 5.89 -1.59 1.48
CA THR A 27 6.12 -0.95 0.19
C THR A 27 7.50 -1.24 -0.38
N HIS A 28 7.65 -0.99 -1.68
CA HIS A 28 8.96 -0.89 -2.29
C HIS A 28 8.98 0.12 -3.43
N ARG A 29 10.16 0.73 -3.65
CA ARG A 29 10.37 1.63 -4.78
C ARG A 29 10.39 0.86 -6.09
N ILE A 30 9.71 1.42 -7.08
CA ILE A 30 9.61 0.90 -8.44
C ILE A 30 9.87 2.02 -9.43
N MET A 31 10.62 1.71 -10.49
CA MET A 31 10.74 2.62 -11.62
C MET A 31 9.68 2.24 -12.66
N ARG A 32 8.74 3.15 -12.94
CA ARG A 32 7.86 3.05 -14.11
C ARG A 32 8.51 3.79 -15.28
N VAL A 33 7.90 3.76 -16.46
CA VAL A 33 8.47 4.39 -17.67
C VAL A 33 8.76 5.88 -17.46
N THR A 34 7.93 6.56 -16.66
CA THR A 34 7.93 8.03 -16.53
C THR A 34 8.38 8.54 -15.17
N GLU A 35 8.32 7.74 -14.10
CA GLU A 35 8.56 8.21 -12.72
C GLU A 35 8.89 7.07 -11.76
N GLU A 36 9.64 7.39 -10.70
CA GLU A 36 9.78 6.52 -9.53
C GLU A 36 8.49 6.60 -8.71
N ARG A 37 8.01 5.44 -8.24
CA ARG A 37 6.83 5.33 -7.39
C ARG A 37 7.11 4.48 -6.17
N LEU A 38 6.29 4.66 -5.13
CA LEU A 38 6.26 3.77 -3.99
C LEU A 38 5.10 2.78 -4.17
N HIS A 39 5.41 1.51 -4.45
CA HIS A 39 4.40 0.47 -4.63
C HIS A 39 4.01 -0.15 -3.29
N VAL A 40 2.73 -0.14 -2.95
CA VAL A 40 2.19 -0.89 -1.79
C VAL A 40 2.03 -2.35 -2.18
N ALA A 41 2.91 -3.20 -1.65
CA ALA A 41 2.92 -4.64 -1.92
C ALA A 41 1.99 -5.43 -0.98
N GLN A 42 1.87 -4.97 0.27
CA GLN A 42 0.99 -5.56 1.27
C GLN A 42 0.45 -4.48 2.19
N PHE A 43 -0.83 -4.56 2.50
CA PHE A 43 -1.47 -3.68 3.46
C PHE A 43 -2.54 -4.47 4.22
N VAL A 44 -2.30 -4.67 5.51
CA VAL A 44 -3.17 -5.47 6.37
C VAL A 44 -3.34 -4.80 7.72
N VAL A 45 -4.58 -4.81 8.21
CA VAL A 45 -4.92 -4.49 9.61
C VAL A 45 -5.60 -5.72 10.19
N ASP A 46 -5.15 -6.10 11.38
CA ASP A 46 -5.71 -7.19 12.16
C ASP A 46 -7.24 -7.02 12.29
N LYS A 47 -7.98 -8.13 12.17
CA LYS A 47 -9.43 -8.10 12.02
C LYS A 47 -10.11 -7.44 13.23
N GLU A 48 -9.62 -7.70 14.44
CA GLU A 48 -10.17 -7.17 15.69
C GLU A 48 -9.78 -5.70 15.92
N SER A 49 -8.84 -5.21 15.12
CA SER A 49 -8.28 -3.86 15.19
C SER A 49 -8.78 -2.95 14.06
N ARG A 50 -9.63 -3.44 13.15
CA ARG A 50 -10.26 -2.66 12.07
C ARG A 50 -11.29 -1.67 12.61
N GLY A 51 -11.57 -0.63 11.82
CA GLY A 51 -12.51 0.43 12.19
C GLY A 51 -11.97 1.44 13.21
N LYS A 52 -10.74 1.25 13.71
CA LYS A 52 -10.09 2.12 14.70
C LYS A 52 -9.10 3.14 14.10
N GLY A 53 -9.17 3.37 12.78
CA GLY A 53 -8.29 4.32 12.09
C GLY A 53 -6.84 3.84 11.81
N ILE A 54 -6.47 2.62 12.22
CA ILE A 54 -5.09 2.08 12.05
C ILE A 54 -4.62 2.08 10.60
N GLY A 55 -5.50 1.70 9.65
CA GLY A 55 -5.15 1.73 8.24
C GLY A 55 -4.80 3.16 7.78
N THR A 56 -5.64 4.13 8.12
CA THR A 56 -5.40 5.55 7.81
C THR A 56 -4.09 6.05 8.42
N LEU A 57 -3.77 5.66 9.66
CA LEU A 57 -2.50 5.98 10.29
C LEU A 57 -1.32 5.44 9.47
N LEU A 58 -1.31 4.14 9.16
CA LEU A 58 -0.25 3.50 8.37
C LEU A 58 -0.08 4.14 6.98
N LEU A 59 -1.19 4.47 6.32
CA LEU A 59 -1.18 5.10 5.01
C LEU A 59 -0.65 6.54 5.07
N ASN A 60 -1.00 7.29 6.12
CA ASN A 60 -0.49 8.65 6.31
C ASN A 60 1.02 8.67 6.53
N GLU A 61 1.56 7.73 7.31
CA GLU A 61 3.02 7.56 7.48
C GLU A 61 3.70 7.23 6.14
N CYS A 62 3.08 6.35 5.33
CA CYS A 62 3.57 6.03 3.99
C CYS A 62 3.58 7.25 3.06
N ILE A 63 2.55 8.09 3.12
CA ILE A 63 2.45 9.35 2.38
C ILE A 63 3.52 10.34 2.85
N GLY A 64 3.72 10.47 4.17
CA GLY A 64 4.78 11.31 4.75
C GLY A 64 6.15 10.91 4.23
N TYR A 65 6.48 9.62 4.35
CA TYR A 65 7.72 9.06 3.80
C TYR A 65 7.90 9.35 2.31
N SER A 66 6.83 9.20 1.51
CA SER A 66 6.89 9.46 0.07
C SER A 66 7.25 10.92 -0.22
N ARG A 67 6.62 11.87 0.49
CA ARG A 67 6.90 13.31 0.37
C ARG A 67 8.34 13.64 0.76
N ASP A 68 8.81 13.12 1.90
CA ASP A 68 10.15 13.38 2.42
C ASP A 68 11.25 12.84 1.48
N ASN A 69 10.92 11.86 0.65
CA ASN A 69 11.82 11.23 -0.30
C ASN A 69 11.62 11.71 -1.75
N GLY A 70 10.78 12.72 -1.99
CA GLY A 70 10.50 13.24 -3.33
C GLY A 70 9.76 12.27 -4.26
N ILE A 71 9.13 11.22 -3.71
CA ILE A 71 8.31 10.27 -4.46
C ILE A 71 6.91 10.85 -4.57
N GLN A 72 6.49 11.15 -5.81
CA GLN A 72 5.24 11.87 -6.06
C GLN A 72 4.02 10.96 -6.14
N THR A 73 4.22 9.66 -6.39
CA THR A 73 3.15 8.72 -6.68
C THR A 73 3.28 7.46 -5.85
N ILE A 74 2.18 7.09 -5.18
CA ILE A 74 2.00 5.80 -4.50
C ILE A 74 1.03 4.98 -5.33
N ASP A 75 1.39 3.75 -5.67
CA ASP A 75 0.51 2.85 -6.43
C ASP A 75 0.30 1.50 -5.74
N LEU A 76 -0.78 0.83 -6.12
CA LEU A 76 -1.15 -0.48 -5.60
C LEU A 76 -2.06 -1.21 -6.59
N PHE A 77 -2.17 -2.52 -6.43
CA PHE A 77 -3.20 -3.31 -7.11
C PHE A 77 -4.26 -3.76 -6.12
N VAL A 78 -5.53 -3.65 -6.52
CA VAL A 78 -6.67 -4.16 -5.76
C VAL A 78 -7.54 -5.02 -6.67
N SER A 79 -7.94 -6.20 -6.18
CA SER A 79 -8.84 -7.09 -6.91
C SER A 79 -10.23 -6.45 -7.05
N THR A 80 -10.86 -6.62 -8.21
CA THR A 80 -12.21 -6.08 -8.48
C THR A 80 -13.28 -6.60 -7.51
N SER A 81 -13.10 -7.80 -6.97
CA SER A 81 -13.97 -8.40 -5.95
C SER A 81 -13.82 -7.80 -4.54
N ASN A 82 -12.73 -7.05 -4.28
CA ASN A 82 -12.47 -6.49 -2.96
C ASN A 82 -13.10 -5.10 -2.80
N ASN A 83 -14.43 -5.06 -2.73
CA ASN A 83 -15.22 -3.83 -2.64
C ASN A 83 -14.84 -2.96 -1.43
N ALA A 84 -14.55 -3.58 -0.28
CA ALA A 84 -14.15 -2.85 0.92
C ALA A 84 -12.81 -2.11 0.74
N ALA A 85 -11.81 -2.76 0.13
CA ALA A 85 -10.53 -2.11 -0.13
C ALA A 85 -10.64 -1.01 -1.18
N LYS A 86 -11.43 -1.21 -2.26
CA LYS A 86 -11.69 -0.16 -3.26
C LYS A 86 -12.28 1.09 -2.61
N ALA A 87 -13.38 0.93 -1.85
CA ALA A 87 -14.01 2.05 -1.15
C ALA A 87 -13.05 2.74 -0.16
N TYR A 88 -12.19 1.97 0.53
CA TYR A 88 -11.16 2.54 1.39
C TYR A 88 -10.15 3.41 0.61
N TYR A 89 -9.64 2.91 -0.52
CA TYR A 89 -8.68 3.65 -1.35
C TYR A 89 -9.31 4.87 -2.03
N ASP A 90 -10.55 4.74 -2.52
CA ASP A 90 -11.31 5.86 -3.08
C ASP A 90 -11.47 6.99 -2.04
N ASN A 91 -11.86 6.63 -0.79
CA ASN A 91 -11.96 7.58 0.32
C ASN A 91 -10.60 8.20 0.71
N ALA A 92 -9.50 7.47 0.48
CA ALA A 92 -8.15 7.95 0.70
C ALA A 92 -7.61 8.79 -0.49
N GLY A 93 -8.41 9.02 -1.53
CA GLY A 93 -8.05 9.85 -2.69
C GLY A 93 -7.26 9.13 -3.78
N PHE A 94 -7.17 7.79 -3.74
CA PHE A 94 -6.61 7.03 -4.85
C PHE A 94 -7.57 7.06 -6.04
N VAL A 95 -7.00 7.03 -7.25
CA VAL A 95 -7.75 6.96 -8.50
C VAL A 95 -7.29 5.75 -9.30
N THR A 96 -8.20 5.20 -10.12
CA THR A 96 -7.85 4.08 -11.00
C THR A 96 -7.01 4.59 -12.18
N GLU A 97 -5.75 4.20 -12.23
CA GLU A 97 -4.85 4.53 -13.35
C GLU A 97 -4.84 3.46 -14.45
N ARG A 98 -4.97 2.17 -14.07
CA ARG A 98 -4.88 1.03 -14.99
C ARG A 98 -5.89 -0.05 -14.65
N LEU A 99 -6.33 -0.76 -15.68
CA LEU A 99 -7.19 -1.93 -15.56
C LEU A 99 -6.46 -3.17 -16.08
N LEU A 100 -6.45 -4.23 -15.28
CA LEU A 100 -6.08 -5.56 -15.75
C LEU A 100 -7.27 -6.16 -16.49
N MET A 101 -7.17 -6.26 -17.81
CA MET A 101 -8.19 -6.87 -18.67
C MET A 101 -7.84 -8.33 -18.91
N VAL A 102 -8.81 -9.23 -18.76
CA VAL A 102 -8.63 -10.67 -18.97
C VAL A 102 -9.72 -11.16 -19.93
N ASN A 103 -9.31 -11.85 -20.99
CA ASN A 103 -10.20 -12.65 -21.82
C ASN A 103 -9.92 -14.13 -21.53
N LYS A 104 -10.89 -14.84 -20.95
CA LYS A 104 -10.76 -16.28 -20.74
C LYS A 104 -11.07 -16.95 -22.06
N VAL A 105 -10.06 -17.58 -22.64
CA VAL A 105 -10.23 -18.47 -23.80
C VAL A 105 -10.38 -19.87 -23.22
N GLU A 106 -11.51 -20.51 -23.49
CA GLU A 106 -11.76 -21.92 -23.15
C GLU A 106 -10.86 -22.85 -23.97
#